data_AF-A0A8I0C6G9-F1
#
_entry.id   AF-A0A8I0C6G9-F1
#
_cell.length_a   1.000
_cell.length_b   1.000
_cell.length_c   1.000
_cell.angle_alpha   90.00
_cell.angle_beta   90.00
_cell.angle_gamma   90.00
#
_symmetry.space_group_name_H-M   'P 1'
#
loop_
_entity.id
_entity.type
_entity.pdbx_description
1 polymer ?
#
loop_
_entity_poly.entity_id
_entity_poly.type
_entity_poly.pdbx_seq_one_letter_code
_entity_poly.pdbx_strand_id
1 'polypeptide(L)'
;MVVERLRQWAHGHTRRDVYSPVGQVFHWLMAFLVFFQIWWGWRIGRLPVGPEKLEGYQLHSQSGVLLLVLILLRALWRLMIPGPVNDADKPGWQSTAAHITHYVLYFLMIALPISGWAMWSAMATEQPLSVAGALPWPQLPLGDLPSRTRWRIMEGAELVHLVLVWALLTTLAGHVGAALKHHFIDRDDVLAAMVPFLKPLPPRAEAAEDPVPTRRSSTFG
;
A
#
# COMPACT_ATOMS: atom_id res chain seq x y z
N MET A 1 18.89 -3.77 20.62
CA MET A 1 19.15 -2.38 21.07
C MET A 1 18.66 -1.32 20.06
N VAL A 2 18.90 -1.47 18.75
CA VAL A 2 18.44 -0.49 17.73
C VAL A 2 16.91 -0.50 17.52
N VAL A 3 16.32 -1.69 17.29
CA VAL A 3 14.86 -1.84 17.09
C VAL A 3 14.06 -1.31 18.28
N GLU A 4 14.54 -1.54 19.50
CA GLU A 4 13.88 -1.08 20.72
C GLU A 4 13.86 0.46 20.82
N ARG A 5 14.98 1.12 20.46
CA ARG A 5 15.01 2.60 20.37
C ARG A 5 14.06 3.13 19.31
N LEU A 6 13.97 2.47 18.16
CA LEU A 6 13.02 2.84 17.09
C LEU A 6 11.57 2.66 17.56
N ARG A 7 11.26 1.58 18.30
CA ARG A 7 9.94 1.35 18.90
C ARG A 7 9.60 2.47 19.88
N GLN A 8 10.49 2.80 20.80
CA GLN A 8 10.27 3.87 21.79
C GLN A 8 10.03 5.24 21.13
N TRP A 9 10.79 5.58 20.09
CA TRP A 9 10.56 6.79 19.29
C TRP A 9 9.19 6.77 18.59
N ALA A 10 8.82 5.65 17.97
CA ALA A 10 7.53 5.50 17.30
C ALA A 10 6.35 5.52 18.28
N HIS A 11 6.51 5.01 19.50
CA HIS A 11 5.49 5.02 20.54
C HIS A 11 5.03 6.43 20.91
N GLY A 12 5.90 7.44 20.78
CA GLY A 12 5.52 8.84 20.99
C GLY A 12 4.48 9.35 19.98
N HIS A 13 4.45 8.75 18.77
CA HIS A 13 3.50 9.08 17.72
C HIS A 13 2.23 8.24 17.85
N THR A 14 2.36 6.93 18.07
CA THR A 14 1.19 6.05 18.19
C THR A 14 0.35 6.32 19.44
N ARG A 15 0.93 6.90 20.50
CA ARG A 15 0.18 7.42 21.67
C ARG A 15 -0.71 8.63 21.38
N ARG A 16 -0.56 9.25 20.21
CA ARG A 16 -1.42 10.34 19.71
C ARG A 16 -2.32 9.83 18.58
N ASP A 17 -2.52 8.51 18.50
CA ASP A 17 -3.32 7.80 17.52
C ASP A 17 -2.91 8.05 16.05
N VAL A 18 -1.63 8.42 15.83
CA VAL A 18 -1.06 8.63 14.49
C VAL A 18 0.01 7.61 14.17
N TYR A 19 0.09 7.24 12.90
CA TYR A 19 1.19 6.40 12.40
C TYR A 19 2.53 7.14 12.50
N SER A 20 3.61 6.38 12.71
CA SER A 20 4.96 6.95 12.60
C SER A 20 5.15 7.65 11.24
N PRO A 21 5.90 8.76 11.15
CA PRO A 21 6.14 9.47 9.89
C PRO A 21 6.68 8.57 8.78
N VAL A 22 7.55 7.61 9.12
CA VAL A 22 8.08 6.61 8.18
C VAL A 22 6.96 5.74 7.60
N GLY A 23 6.04 5.26 8.45
CA GLY A 23 4.87 4.48 8.01
C GLY A 23 3.92 5.26 7.09
N GLN A 24 3.74 6.56 7.35
CA GLN A 24 2.96 7.45 6.50
C GLN A 24 3.65 7.70 5.15
N VAL A 25 4.97 7.95 5.14
CA VAL A 25 5.74 8.10 3.89
C VAL A 25 5.64 6.83 3.05
N PHE A 26 5.85 5.65 3.63
CA PHE A 26 5.65 4.39 2.91
C PHE A 26 4.25 4.29 2.32
N HIS A 27 3.22 4.68 3.08
CA HIS A 27 1.84 4.58 2.62
C HIS A 27 1.59 5.47 1.40
N TRP A 28 1.89 6.76 1.52
CA TRP A 28 1.58 7.73 0.48
C TRP A 28 2.47 7.61 -0.76
N LEU A 29 3.76 7.27 -0.58
CA LEU A 29 4.64 6.97 -1.70
C LEU A 29 4.11 5.78 -2.51
N MET A 30 3.71 4.71 -1.83
CA MET A 30 3.18 3.52 -2.48
C MET A 30 1.80 3.78 -3.10
N ALA A 31 0.92 4.53 -2.43
CA ALA A 31 -0.36 4.91 -2.98
C ALA A 31 -0.18 5.69 -4.30
N PHE A 32 0.71 6.70 -4.32
CA PHE A 32 1.06 7.41 -5.54
C PHE A 32 1.56 6.48 -6.64
N LEU A 33 2.49 5.57 -6.32
CA LEU A 33 3.00 4.60 -7.27
C LEU A 33 1.91 3.66 -7.79
N VAL A 34 0.99 3.19 -6.95
CA VAL A 34 -0.13 2.33 -7.37
C VAL A 34 -1.04 3.08 -8.35
N PHE A 35 -1.41 4.33 -8.06
CA PHE A 35 -2.21 5.14 -8.99
C PHE A 35 -1.48 5.39 -10.30
N PHE A 36 -0.18 5.71 -10.24
CA PHE A 36 0.66 5.81 -11.42
C PHE A 36 0.66 4.51 -12.23
N GLN A 37 0.82 3.35 -11.59
CA GLN A 37 0.85 2.05 -12.27
C GLN A 37 -0.45 1.73 -12.99
N ILE A 38 -1.58 1.99 -12.34
CA ILE A 38 -2.92 1.77 -12.93
C ILE A 38 -3.08 2.64 -14.17
N TRP A 39 -2.80 3.94 -14.04
CA TRP A 39 -2.92 4.89 -15.14
C TRP A 39 -1.93 4.59 -16.28
N TRP A 40 -0.67 4.35 -15.94
CA TRP A 40 0.40 4.08 -16.91
C TRP A 40 0.18 2.76 -17.63
N GLY A 41 -0.14 1.68 -16.90
CA GLY A 41 -0.48 0.38 -17.48
C GLY A 41 -1.64 0.46 -18.47
N TRP A 42 -2.70 1.19 -18.10
CA TRP A 42 -3.83 1.49 -18.99
C TRP A 42 -3.39 2.28 -20.24
N ARG A 43 -2.51 3.27 -20.09
CA ARG A 43 -2.00 4.09 -21.20
C ARG A 43 -1.13 3.29 -22.17
N ILE A 44 -0.18 2.50 -21.68
CA ILE A 44 0.77 1.73 -22.52
C ILE A 44 0.10 0.54 -23.20
N GLY A 45 -0.95 -0.05 -22.60
CA GLY A 45 -1.72 -1.12 -23.22
C GLY A 45 -2.33 -0.72 -24.57
N ARG A 46 -2.64 0.56 -24.76
CA ARG A 46 -3.20 1.15 -25.99
C ARG A 46 -2.18 1.58 -27.03
N LEU A 47 -0.89 1.54 -26.71
CA LEU A 47 0.14 1.86 -27.70
C LEU A 47 0.13 0.81 -28.82
N PRO A 48 0.38 1.21 -30.07
CA PRO A 48 0.66 0.26 -31.15
C PRO A 48 1.92 -0.55 -30.82
N VAL A 49 2.04 -1.72 -31.42
CA VAL A 49 3.27 -2.53 -31.27
C VAL A 49 4.44 -1.74 -31.86
N GLY A 50 5.49 -1.55 -31.07
CA GLY A 50 6.67 -0.79 -31.47
C GLY A 50 7.59 -0.44 -30.30
N PRO A 51 8.71 0.26 -30.56
CA PRO A 51 9.71 0.62 -29.54
C PRO A 51 9.13 1.39 -28.35
N GLU A 52 8.25 2.37 -28.62
CA GLU A 52 7.59 3.17 -27.57
C GLU A 52 6.78 2.29 -26.59
N LYS A 53 6.13 1.24 -27.08
CA LYS A 53 5.38 0.30 -26.23
C LYS A 53 6.33 -0.51 -25.35
N LEU A 54 7.46 -0.94 -25.91
CA LEU A 54 8.48 -1.68 -25.15
C LEU A 54 9.11 -0.81 -24.06
N GLU A 55 9.48 0.43 -24.36
CA GLU A 55 9.98 1.40 -23.38
C GLU A 55 8.93 1.69 -22.29
N GLY A 56 7.67 1.84 -22.70
CA GLY A 56 6.56 2.01 -21.77
C GLY A 56 6.40 0.84 -20.79
N TYR A 57 6.49 -0.39 -21.28
CA TYR A 57 6.51 -1.58 -20.43
C TYR A 57 7.77 -1.67 -19.57
N GLN A 58 8.92 -1.23 -20.06
CA GLN A 58 10.14 -1.19 -19.24
C GLN A 58 9.95 -0.27 -18.03
N LEU A 59 9.45 0.95 -18.24
CA LEU A 59 9.17 1.87 -17.15
C LEU A 59 8.13 1.30 -16.17
N HIS A 60 7.07 0.68 -16.70
CA HIS A 60 6.04 0.00 -15.89
C HIS A 60 6.64 -1.11 -15.02
N SER A 61 7.46 -1.98 -15.61
CA SER A 61 8.12 -3.08 -14.91
C SER A 61 9.15 -2.58 -13.89
N GLN A 62 9.97 -1.58 -14.21
CA GLN A 62 10.97 -1.01 -13.29
C GLN A 62 10.31 -0.35 -12.07
N SER A 63 9.24 0.41 -12.29
CA SER A 63 8.45 1.01 -11.21
C SER A 63 7.64 -0.05 -10.45
N GLY A 64 7.29 -1.18 -11.08
CA GLY A 64 6.60 -2.30 -10.44
C GLY A 64 7.52 -3.05 -9.48
N VAL A 65 8.77 -3.28 -9.90
CA VAL A 65 9.83 -3.81 -9.04
C VAL A 65 10.14 -2.86 -7.88
N LEU A 66 10.18 -1.54 -8.11
CA LEU A 66 10.30 -0.57 -7.03
C LEU A 66 9.15 -0.74 -6.02
N LEU A 67 7.91 -0.87 -6.49
CA LEU A 67 6.75 -1.09 -5.63
C LEU A 67 6.88 -2.40 -4.84
N LEU A 68 7.39 -3.47 -5.44
CA LEU A 68 7.69 -4.75 -4.77
C LEU A 68 8.70 -4.56 -3.63
N VAL A 69 9.80 -3.84 -3.87
CA VAL A 69 10.78 -3.54 -2.82
C VAL A 69 10.13 -2.71 -1.69
N LEU A 70 9.35 -1.69 -2.03
CA LEU A 70 8.68 -0.84 -1.05
C LEU A 70 7.65 -1.60 -0.20
N ILE A 71 6.85 -2.50 -0.78
CA ILE A 71 5.88 -3.30 0.00
C ILE A 71 6.58 -4.25 0.97
N LEU A 72 7.71 -4.85 0.57
CA LEU A 72 8.51 -5.70 1.46
C LEU A 72 9.13 -4.90 2.61
N LEU A 73 9.68 -3.72 2.31
CA LEU A 73 10.21 -2.81 3.33
C LEU A 73 9.11 -2.31 4.26
N ARG A 74 7.92 -1.98 3.73
CA ARG A 74 6.75 -1.58 4.52
C ARG A 74 6.27 -2.72 5.41
N ALA A 75 6.22 -3.95 4.91
CA ALA A 75 5.85 -5.12 5.70
C ALA A 75 6.83 -5.33 6.86
N LEU A 76 8.15 -5.27 6.58
CA LEU A 76 9.18 -5.36 7.60
C LEU A 76 9.06 -4.23 8.63
N TRP A 77 8.82 -2.99 8.17
CA TRP A 77 8.58 -1.85 9.05
C TRP A 77 7.39 -2.09 9.97
N ARG A 78 6.25 -2.56 9.43
CA ARG A 78 5.03 -2.82 10.22
C ARG A 78 5.22 -3.95 11.23
N LEU A 79 6.04 -4.96 10.93
CA LEU A 79 6.40 -6.03 11.87
C LEU A 79 7.29 -5.52 13.01
N MET A 80 8.23 -4.61 12.70
CA MET A 80 9.11 -4.02 13.70
C MET A 80 8.38 -2.95 14.54
N ILE A 81 7.55 -2.14 13.90
CA ILE A 81 6.87 -0.96 14.44
C ILE A 81 5.37 -1.06 14.10
N PRO A 82 4.57 -1.68 14.99
CA PRO A 82 3.11 -1.71 14.83
C PRO A 82 2.51 -0.30 14.76
N GLY A 83 1.41 -0.17 14.01
CA GLY A 83 0.66 1.09 13.93
C GLY A 83 -0.10 1.41 15.24
N PRO A 84 -0.68 2.61 15.34
CA PRO A 84 -1.62 2.92 16.42
C PRO A 84 -2.82 1.99 16.34
N VAL A 85 -3.43 1.72 17.50
CA VAL A 85 -4.76 1.12 17.58
C VAL A 85 -5.75 2.24 17.27
N ASN A 86 -6.59 2.08 16.25
CA ASN A 86 -7.56 3.10 15.86
C ASN A 86 -9.00 2.64 16.12
N ASP A 87 -9.98 3.51 15.89
CA ASP A 87 -11.39 3.19 16.13
C ASP A 87 -11.91 2.02 15.29
N ALA A 88 -11.28 1.72 14.15
CA ALA A 88 -11.58 0.55 13.32
C ALA A 88 -11.02 -0.77 13.90
N ASP A 89 -10.17 -0.72 14.93
CA ASP A 89 -9.65 -1.91 15.64
C ASP A 89 -10.59 -2.39 16.77
N LYS A 90 -11.72 -1.69 16.99
CA LYS A 90 -12.74 -2.12 17.96
C LYS A 90 -13.37 -3.45 17.54
N PRO A 91 -13.67 -4.37 18.47
CA PRO A 91 -14.29 -5.65 18.15
C PRO A 91 -15.59 -5.47 17.33
N GLY A 92 -15.65 -6.08 16.15
CA GLY A 92 -16.81 -5.98 15.26
C GLY A 92 -16.49 -6.34 13.82
N TRP A 93 -17.53 -6.39 12.97
CA TRP A 93 -17.39 -6.77 11.56
C TRP A 93 -16.53 -5.79 10.75
N GLN A 94 -16.51 -4.51 11.13
CA GLN A 94 -15.69 -3.47 10.49
C GLN A 94 -14.19 -3.73 10.68
N SER A 95 -13.77 -4.13 11.88
CA SER A 95 -12.37 -4.50 12.16
C SER A 95 -11.94 -5.72 11.38
N THR A 96 -12.78 -6.76 11.33
CA THR A 96 -12.51 -7.95 10.51
C THR A 96 -12.38 -7.59 9.03
N ALA A 97 -13.28 -6.76 8.50
CA ALA A 97 -13.23 -6.30 7.12
C ALA A 97 -11.97 -5.45 6.83
N ALA A 98 -11.56 -4.58 7.76
CA ALA A 98 -10.34 -3.79 7.63
C ALA A 98 -9.09 -4.67 7.59
N HIS A 99 -8.99 -5.65 8.49
CA HIS A 99 -7.90 -6.63 8.49
C HIS A 99 -7.83 -7.44 7.20
N ILE A 100 -8.97 -7.99 6.74
CA ILE A 100 -9.05 -8.73 5.47
C ILE A 100 -8.61 -7.85 4.31
N THR A 101 -9.14 -6.62 4.24
CA THR A 101 -8.78 -5.67 3.18
C THR A 101 -7.28 -5.40 3.16
N HIS A 102 -6.66 -5.18 4.32
CA HIS A 102 -5.22 -5.01 4.40
C HIS A 102 -4.45 -6.25 3.94
N TYR A 103 -4.80 -7.45 4.40
CA TYR A 103 -4.13 -8.69 3.96
C TYR A 103 -4.26 -8.90 2.46
N VAL A 104 -5.44 -8.66 1.89
CA VAL A 104 -5.68 -8.75 0.44
C VAL A 104 -4.84 -7.72 -0.30
N LEU A 105 -4.81 -6.45 0.14
CA LEU A 105 -3.96 -5.43 -0.48
C LEU A 105 -2.47 -5.77 -0.42
N TYR A 106 -1.96 -6.30 0.70
CA TYR A 106 -0.59 -6.79 0.80
C TYR A 106 -0.32 -7.91 -0.20
N PHE A 107 -1.20 -8.91 -0.27
CA PHE A 107 -1.08 -10.00 -1.23
C PHE A 107 -1.07 -9.49 -2.67
N LEU A 108 -2.02 -8.63 -3.05
CA LEU A 108 -2.14 -8.08 -4.40
C LEU A 108 -0.93 -7.24 -4.79
N MET A 109 -0.45 -6.36 -3.89
CA MET A 109 0.73 -5.52 -4.14
C MET A 109 2.03 -6.32 -4.27
N ILE A 110 2.08 -7.57 -3.80
CA ILE A 110 3.22 -8.48 -3.99
C ILE A 110 3.03 -9.33 -5.25
N ALA A 111 1.84 -9.91 -5.44
CA ALA A 111 1.55 -10.83 -6.55
C ALA A 111 1.55 -10.13 -7.92
N LEU A 112 1.10 -8.87 -7.99
CA LEU A 112 1.11 -8.07 -9.23
C LEU A 112 2.52 -7.87 -9.80
N PRO A 113 3.49 -7.30 -9.06
CA PRO A 113 4.83 -7.13 -9.60
C PRO A 113 5.55 -8.47 -9.83
N ILE A 114 5.24 -9.53 -9.07
CA ILE A 114 5.79 -10.87 -9.34
C ILE A 114 5.29 -11.42 -10.68
N SER A 115 3.98 -11.30 -10.96
CA SER A 115 3.43 -11.71 -12.27
C SER A 115 4.01 -10.88 -13.42
N GLY A 116 4.14 -9.55 -13.24
CA GLY A 116 4.81 -8.69 -14.23
C GLY A 116 6.29 -9.03 -14.44
N TRP A 117 7.01 -9.40 -13.37
CA TRP A 117 8.40 -9.86 -13.45
C TRP A 117 8.52 -11.18 -14.21
N ALA A 118 7.57 -12.10 -14.04
CA ALA A 118 7.49 -13.33 -14.83
C ALA A 118 7.23 -13.05 -16.31
N MET A 119 6.33 -12.12 -16.64
CA MET A 119 6.09 -11.69 -18.02
C MET A 119 7.37 -11.11 -18.65
N TRP A 120 8.04 -10.17 -17.96
CA TRP A 120 9.26 -9.53 -18.44
C TRP A 120 10.38 -10.56 -18.69
N SER A 121 10.58 -11.48 -17.74
CA SER A 121 11.61 -12.53 -17.85
C SER A 121 11.31 -13.55 -18.96
N ALA A 122 10.03 -13.82 -19.25
CA ALA A 122 9.63 -14.75 -20.30
C ALA A 122 9.83 -14.18 -21.72
N MET A 123 9.74 -12.86 -21.87
CA MET A 123 9.91 -12.15 -23.14
C MET A 123 11.32 -12.35 -23.75
N ALA A 124 12.31 -12.73 -22.93
CA ALA A 124 13.73 -12.86 -23.31
C ALA A 124 14.26 -11.60 -23.99
N THR A 125 13.93 -10.43 -23.43
CA THR A 125 14.47 -9.16 -23.88
C THR A 125 15.89 -8.96 -23.34
N GLU A 126 16.78 -8.42 -24.18
CA GLU A 126 18.12 -7.96 -23.79
C GLU A 126 18.07 -6.72 -22.88
N GLN A 127 16.89 -6.09 -22.76
CA GLN A 127 16.69 -4.91 -21.92
C GLN A 127 16.84 -5.29 -20.43
N PRO A 128 17.79 -4.68 -19.69
CA PRO A 128 17.93 -4.95 -18.28
C PRO A 128 16.72 -4.43 -17.50
N LEU A 129 16.28 -5.23 -16.52
CA LEU A 129 15.33 -4.79 -15.51
C LEU A 129 16.09 -4.18 -14.34
N SER A 130 15.53 -3.14 -13.74
CA SER A 130 16.15 -2.46 -12.61
C SER A 130 15.10 -1.91 -11.66
N VAL A 131 15.50 -1.70 -10.40
CA VAL A 131 14.72 -0.95 -9.43
C VAL A 131 14.82 0.52 -9.79
N ALA A 132 13.70 1.12 -10.21
CA ALA A 132 13.60 2.55 -10.52
C ALA A 132 14.63 3.07 -11.55
N GLY A 133 15.07 2.22 -12.49
CA GLY A 133 16.06 2.61 -13.50
C GLY A 133 17.52 2.60 -13.01
N ALA A 134 17.78 2.35 -11.72
CA ALA A 134 19.10 2.58 -11.12
C ALA A 134 19.82 1.30 -10.69
N LEU A 135 19.15 0.43 -9.92
CA LEU A 135 19.77 -0.77 -9.36
C LEU A 135 19.38 -2.00 -10.20
N PRO A 136 20.32 -2.76 -10.78
CA PRO A 136 19.98 -3.96 -11.55
C PRO A 136 19.10 -4.93 -10.75
N TRP A 137 18.06 -5.44 -11.40
CA TRP A 137 17.16 -6.44 -10.84
C TRP A 137 17.35 -7.76 -11.61
N PRO A 138 17.49 -8.90 -10.92
CA PRO A 138 17.73 -10.17 -11.59
C PRO A 138 16.53 -10.55 -12.47
N GLN A 139 16.78 -11.18 -13.62
CA GLN A 139 15.73 -11.88 -14.35
C GLN A 139 15.50 -13.26 -13.74
N LEU A 140 14.27 -13.78 -13.88
CA LEU A 140 14.02 -15.18 -13.57
C LEU A 140 14.77 -16.07 -14.57
N PRO A 141 15.25 -17.26 -14.18
CA PRO A 141 16.00 -18.17 -15.04
C PRO A 141 15.10 -18.87 -16.06
N LEU A 142 14.47 -18.09 -16.95
CA LEU A 142 13.55 -18.55 -17.97
C LEU A 142 14.17 -18.53 -19.38
N GLY A 143 15.33 -17.88 -19.56
CA GLY A 143 15.97 -17.67 -20.86
C GLY A 143 16.32 -18.95 -21.61
N ASP A 144 16.75 -19.99 -20.89
CA ASP A 144 17.12 -21.29 -21.47
C ASP A 144 15.91 -22.17 -21.83
N LEU A 145 14.69 -21.75 -21.47
CA LEU A 145 13.49 -22.53 -21.77
C LEU A 145 13.14 -22.44 -23.27
N PRO A 146 12.59 -23.52 -23.86
CA PRO A 146 12.09 -23.49 -25.21
C PRO A 146 11.10 -22.34 -25.42
N SER A 147 11.15 -21.68 -26.58
CA SER A 147 10.31 -20.51 -26.88
C SER A 147 8.83 -20.78 -26.62
N ARG A 148 8.30 -21.96 -26.99
CA ARG A 148 6.91 -22.35 -26.72
C ARG A 148 6.56 -22.33 -25.24
N THR A 149 7.48 -22.74 -24.37
CA THR A 149 7.28 -22.74 -22.91
C THR A 149 7.28 -21.31 -22.38
N ARG A 150 8.22 -20.47 -22.85
CA ARG A 150 8.25 -19.04 -22.49
C ARG A 150 6.97 -18.31 -22.88
N TRP A 151 6.46 -18.55 -24.08
CA TRP A 151 5.18 -18.00 -24.54
C TRP A 151 4.01 -18.39 -23.62
N ARG A 152 3.91 -19.66 -23.22
CA ARG A 152 2.87 -20.12 -22.27
C ARG A 152 2.99 -19.46 -20.90
N ILE A 153 4.22 -19.28 -20.40
CA ILE A 153 4.46 -18.58 -19.14
C ILE A 153 4.03 -17.12 -19.26
N MET A 154 4.40 -16.45 -20.35
CA MET A 154 4.01 -15.05 -20.62
C MET A 154 2.49 -14.89 -20.66
N GLU A 155 1.78 -15.72 -21.43
CA GLU A 155 0.32 -15.69 -21.55
C GLU A 155 -0.37 -15.97 -20.21
N GLY A 156 0.08 -16.98 -19.48
CA GLY A 156 -0.45 -17.30 -18.16
C GLY A 156 -0.20 -16.19 -17.14
N ALA A 157 1.01 -15.60 -17.14
CA ALA A 157 1.36 -14.50 -16.26
C ALA A 157 0.58 -13.23 -16.60
N GLU A 158 0.32 -12.95 -17.88
CA GLU A 158 -0.53 -11.84 -18.34
C GLU A 158 -1.97 -12.01 -17.85
N LEU A 159 -2.55 -13.21 -17.98
CA LEU A 159 -3.88 -13.50 -17.47
C LEU A 159 -3.97 -13.30 -15.95
N VAL A 160 -3.01 -13.85 -15.20
CA VAL A 160 -2.92 -13.67 -13.74
C VAL A 160 -2.80 -12.20 -13.40
N HIS A 161 -1.92 -11.46 -14.09
CA HIS A 161 -1.73 -10.03 -13.86
C HIS A 161 -3.03 -9.25 -14.07
N LEU A 162 -3.76 -9.50 -15.16
CA LEU A 162 -5.02 -8.84 -15.45
C LEU A 162 -6.10 -9.13 -14.38
N VAL A 163 -6.22 -10.39 -13.96
CA VAL A 163 -7.15 -10.78 -12.87
C VAL A 163 -6.79 -10.06 -11.57
N LEU A 164 -5.49 -10.01 -11.23
CA LEU A 164 -5.01 -9.32 -10.03
C LEU A 164 -5.23 -7.80 -10.12
N VAL A 165 -5.14 -7.19 -11.32
CA VAL A 165 -5.44 -5.76 -11.50
C VAL A 165 -6.91 -5.47 -11.19
N TRP A 166 -7.84 -6.28 -11.70
CA TRP A 166 -9.27 -6.12 -11.38
C TRP A 166 -9.56 -6.33 -9.90
N ALA A 167 -8.92 -7.32 -9.28
CA ALA A 167 -9.00 -7.52 -7.83
C ALA A 167 -8.47 -6.29 -7.08
N LEU A 168 -7.32 -5.75 -7.48
CA LEU A 168 -6.74 -4.54 -6.88
C LEU A 168 -7.66 -3.34 -7.03
N LEU A 169 -8.21 -3.07 -8.21
CA LEU A 169 -9.14 -1.95 -8.42
C LEU A 169 -10.35 -2.05 -7.49
N THR A 170 -10.93 -3.26 -7.39
CA THR A 170 -12.08 -3.53 -6.52
C THR A 170 -11.74 -3.32 -5.04
N THR A 171 -10.64 -3.94 -4.57
CA THR A 171 -10.20 -3.81 -3.18
C THR A 171 -9.77 -2.38 -2.85
N LEU A 172 -9.09 -1.70 -3.77
CA LEU A 172 -8.65 -0.31 -3.60
C LEU A 172 -9.85 0.65 -3.51
N ALA A 173 -10.86 0.47 -4.37
CA ALA A 173 -12.09 1.25 -4.29
C ALA A 173 -12.80 1.03 -2.94
N GLY A 174 -12.88 -0.21 -2.48
CA GLY A 174 -13.41 -0.53 -1.15
C GLY A 174 -12.61 0.11 -0.01
N HIS A 175 -11.28 0.04 -0.08
CA HIS A 175 -10.36 0.61 0.91
C HIS A 175 -10.48 2.14 1.00
N VAL A 176 -10.42 2.83 -0.14
CA VAL A 176 -10.56 4.29 -0.21
C VAL A 176 -11.98 4.69 0.21
N GLY A 177 -13.00 3.99 -0.28
CA GLY A 177 -14.40 4.23 0.10
C GLY A 177 -14.64 4.06 1.60
N ALA A 178 -14.06 3.04 2.23
CA ALA A 178 -14.11 2.85 3.67
C ALA A 178 -13.42 4.01 4.41
N ALA A 179 -12.21 4.39 4.02
CA ALA A 179 -11.50 5.52 4.65
C ALA A 179 -12.29 6.84 4.55
N LEU A 180 -12.93 7.10 3.41
CA LEU A 180 -13.78 8.28 3.21
C LEU A 180 -15.07 8.19 4.05
N LYS A 181 -15.72 7.02 4.12
CA LYS A 181 -16.89 6.79 4.98
C LYS A 181 -16.53 7.07 6.44
N HIS A 182 -15.44 6.48 6.91
CA HIS A 182 -14.93 6.63 8.27
C HIS A 182 -14.68 8.12 8.61
N HIS A 183 -14.06 8.86 7.69
CA HIS A 183 -13.79 10.28 7.89
C HIS A 183 -15.03 11.19 7.82
N PHE A 184 -15.87 11.04 6.79
CA PHE A 184 -16.96 11.98 6.52
C PHE A 184 -18.29 11.62 7.18
N ILE A 185 -18.56 10.32 7.38
CA ILE A 185 -19.83 9.81 7.94
C ILE A 185 -19.63 9.41 9.39
N ASP A 186 -18.69 8.51 9.67
CA ASP A 186 -18.48 8.01 11.05
C ASP A 186 -17.74 9.02 11.93
N ARG A 187 -17.03 9.98 11.30
CA ARG A 187 -16.23 11.05 11.90
C ARG A 187 -15.19 10.54 12.90
N ASP A 188 -14.45 9.52 12.49
CA ASP A 188 -13.38 8.94 13.30
C ASP A 188 -11.97 9.30 12.80
N ASP A 189 -10.97 8.74 13.49
CA ASP A 189 -9.56 9.05 13.37
C ASP A 189 -8.84 8.25 12.27
N VAL A 190 -9.50 7.31 11.58
CA VAL A 190 -8.84 6.36 10.66
C VAL A 190 -8.04 7.05 9.56
N LEU A 191 -8.63 8.06 8.91
CA LEU A 191 -7.93 8.85 7.89
C LEU A 191 -6.91 9.81 8.50
N ALA A 192 -7.27 10.44 9.62
CA ALA A 192 -6.41 11.41 10.31
C ALA A 192 -5.11 10.76 10.82
N ALA A 193 -5.16 9.49 11.24
CA ALA A 193 -4.02 8.72 11.68
C ALA A 193 -2.95 8.54 10.57
N MET A 194 -3.37 8.53 9.31
CA MET A 194 -2.49 8.29 8.15
C MET A 194 -2.08 9.58 7.41
N VAL A 195 -2.76 10.70 7.63
CA VAL A 195 -2.47 11.98 6.96
C VAL A 195 -1.61 12.86 7.87
N PRO A 196 -0.36 13.21 7.49
CA PRO A 196 0.59 13.88 8.38
C PRO A 196 0.17 15.27 8.87
N PHE A 197 -0.76 15.92 8.16
CA PHE A 197 -1.20 17.30 8.44
C PHE A 197 -2.62 17.38 9.00
N LEU A 198 -3.35 16.27 9.14
CA LEU A 198 -4.65 16.28 9.80
C LEU A 198 -4.44 16.13 11.32
N LYS A 199 -5.13 16.97 12.09
CA LYS A 199 -5.22 16.76 13.55
C LYS A 199 -6.06 15.50 13.81
N PRO A 200 -5.63 14.59 14.69
CA PRO A 200 -6.46 13.49 15.15
C PRO A 200 -7.79 14.05 15.69
N LEU A 201 -8.91 13.49 15.24
CA LEU A 201 -10.19 13.76 15.88
C LEU A 201 -10.20 13.01 17.23
N PRO A 202 -10.76 13.60 18.30
CA PRO A 202 -10.88 12.88 19.56
C PRO A 202 -11.72 11.60 19.36
N PRO A 203 -11.34 10.47 19.96
CA PRO A 203 -12.11 9.22 19.88
C PRO A 203 -13.56 9.44 20.32
N ARG A 204 -14.51 8.72 19.71
CA ARG A 204 -15.95 8.89 20.00
C ARG A 204 -16.31 8.71 21.48
N ALA A 205 -15.53 7.94 22.23
CA ALA A 205 -15.72 7.74 23.67
C ALA A 205 -15.40 9.01 24.50
N GLU A 206 -14.37 9.76 24.12
CA GLU A 206 -14.03 11.04 24.77
C GLU A 206 -15.00 12.16 24.37
N ALA A 207 -15.52 12.15 23.15
CA ALA A 207 -16.52 13.12 22.70
C ALA A 207 -17.91 12.92 23.35
N ALA A 208 -18.18 11.73 23.90
CA ALA A 208 -19.43 11.42 24.60
C ALA A 208 -19.36 11.70 26.11
N GLU A 209 -18.15 11.88 26.66
CA GLU A 209 -17.97 12.43 28.00
C GLU A 209 -18.03 13.96 27.90
N ASP A 210 -19.25 14.51 28.06
CA ASP A 210 -19.44 15.95 28.30
C ASP A 210 -18.44 16.39 29.38
N PRO A 211 -17.70 17.51 29.21
CA PRO A 211 -16.83 18.00 30.25
C PRO A 211 -17.69 18.30 31.47
N VAL A 212 -17.57 17.46 32.51
CA VAL A 212 -18.26 17.65 33.78
C VAL A 212 -17.99 19.10 34.19
N PRO A 213 -19.02 19.97 34.27
CA PRO A 213 -18.79 21.35 34.65
C PRO A 213 -18.26 21.30 36.07
N THR A 214 -16.98 21.63 36.23
CA THR A 214 -16.36 21.76 37.53
C THR A 214 -17.14 22.82 38.27
N ARG A 215 -18.01 22.40 39.19
CA ARG A 215 -18.69 23.31 40.12
C ARG A 215 -17.58 24.07 40.83
N ARG A 216 -17.38 25.34 40.47
CA ARG A 216 -16.64 26.28 41.31
C ARG A 216 -17.44 26.38 42.60
N SER A 217 -16.95 25.74 43.65
CA SER A 217 -17.39 26.02 45.02
C SER A 217 -16.87 27.41 45.39
N SER A 218 -17.62 28.45 45.05
CA SER A 218 -17.43 29.76 45.68
C SER A 218 -18.07 29.70 47.07
N THR A 219 -17.29 29.26 48.04
CA THR A 219 -17.53 29.54 49.45
C THR A 219 -17.55 31.05 49.65
N PHE A 220 -18.60 31.50 50.34
CA PHE A 220 -18.82 32.86 50.83
C PHE A 220 -17.60 33.42 51.57
N GLY A 221 -17.36 34.71 51.37
CA GLY A 221 -16.49 35.59 52.16
C GLY A 221 -16.95 37.03 51.97
#